data_AF-A0A383CX74-F1
#
_entry.id   AF-A0A383CX74-F1
#
_cell.length_a   1.000
_cell.length_b   1.000
_cell.length_c   1.000
_cell.angle_alpha   90.00
_cell.angle_beta   90.00
_cell.angle_gamma   90.00
#
_symmetry.space_group_name_H-M   'P 1'
#
loop_
_entity.id
_entity.type
_entity.pdbx_description
1 polymer ?
#
loop_
_entity_poly.entity_id
_entity_poly.type
_entity_poly.pdbx_seq_one_letter_code
_entity_poly.pdbx_strand_id
1 'polypeptide(L)'
;MLEFLDGWHPIKQALAAGLFTWGMTAAGAGLVFFFKEVNRKILDGMLGFAAGVMIAASFWSLLAPAIEHSEESNPFLGGVVPVLFG
;
A
#
# COMPACT_ATOMS: atom_id res chain seq x y z
N MET A 1 18.72 -7.35 -10.38
CA MET A 1 17.63 -8.21 -9.84
C MET A 1 16.23 -7.75 -10.27
N LEU A 2 16.01 -6.48 -10.65
CA LEU A 2 14.74 -6.00 -11.24
C LEU A 2 14.79 -5.80 -12.77
N GLU A 3 15.93 -6.08 -13.43
CA GLU A 3 16.11 -5.94 -14.88
C GLU A 3 15.14 -6.79 -15.73
N PHE A 4 14.57 -7.87 -15.16
CA PHE A 4 13.55 -8.69 -15.82
C PHE A 4 12.22 -7.96 -16.03
N LEU A 5 11.90 -6.99 -15.18
CA LEU A 5 10.63 -6.25 -15.21
C LEU A 5 10.72 -4.97 -16.04
N ASP A 6 11.93 -4.47 -16.31
CA ASP A 6 12.19 -3.17 -16.92
C ASP A 6 11.69 -3.06 -18.37
N GLY A 7 11.54 -4.20 -19.07
CA GLY A 7 11.00 -4.26 -20.43
C GLY A 7 9.47 -4.39 -20.53
N TRP A 8 8.74 -4.48 -19.40
CA TRP A 8 7.29 -4.70 -19.41
C TRP A 8 6.52 -3.38 -19.44
N HIS A 9 5.49 -3.31 -20.28
CA HIS A 9 4.58 -2.17 -20.30
C HIS A 9 3.95 -1.94 -18.91
N PRO A 10 3.84 -0.69 -18.41
CA PRO A 10 3.35 -0.40 -17.06
C PRO A 10 2.02 -1.07 -16.69
N ILE A 11 1.11 -1.20 -17.68
CA ILE A 11 -0.17 -1.92 -17.52
C ILE A 11 0.03 -3.39 -17.12
N LYS A 12 1.00 -4.09 -17.72
CA LYS A 12 1.27 -5.50 -17.40
C LYS A 12 1.91 -5.64 -16.02
N GLN A 13 2.76 -4.70 -15.63
CA GLN A 13 3.34 -4.66 -14.28
C GLN A 13 2.26 -4.43 -13.22
N ALA A 14 1.39 -3.43 -13.43
CA ALA A 14 0.28 -3.14 -12.53
C ALA A 14 -0.69 -4.32 -12.42
N LEU A 15 -0.99 -4.99 -13.53
CA LEU A 15 -1.83 -6.20 -13.53
C LEU A 15 -1.19 -7.34 -12.74
N ALA A 16 0.09 -7.61 -12.95
CA ALA A 16 0.81 -8.65 -12.21
C ALA A 16 0.88 -8.35 -10.71
N ALA A 17 1.15 -7.08 -10.34
CA ALA A 17 1.14 -6.63 -8.96
C ALA A 17 -0.26 -6.76 -8.32
N GLY A 18 -1.32 -6.42 -9.07
CA GLY A 18 -2.71 -6.57 -8.62
C GLY A 18 -3.14 -8.02 -8.42
N LEU A 19 -2.78 -8.91 -9.35
CA LEU A 19 -3.04 -10.35 -9.21
C LEU A 19 -2.27 -10.94 -8.03
N PHE A 20 -1.04 -10.46 -7.80
CA PHE A 20 -0.26 -10.87 -6.64
C PHE A 20 -0.92 -10.43 -5.33
N THR A 21 -1.37 -9.18 -5.20
CA THR A 21 -2.04 -8.71 -3.98
C THR A 21 -3.35 -9.45 -3.71
N TRP A 22 -4.16 -9.69 -4.75
CA TRP A 22 -5.35 -10.55 -4.64
C TRP A 22 -5.02 -11.98 -4.23
N GLY A 23 -3.95 -12.55 -4.78
CA GLY A 23 -3.45 -13.87 -4.40
C GLY A 23 -3.06 -13.93 -2.93
N MET A 24 -2.37 -12.91 -2.41
CA MET A 24 -2.01 -12.80 -1.00
C MET A 24 -3.24 -12.67 -0.09
N THR A 25 -4.27 -11.90 -0.51
CA THR A 25 -5.54 -11.82 0.22
C THR A 25 -6.26 -13.16 0.26
N ALA A 26 -6.33 -13.87 -0.87
CA ALA A 26 -6.92 -15.21 -0.94
C ALA A 26 -6.15 -16.22 -0.07
N ALA A 27 -4.81 -16.16 -0.07
CA ALA A 27 -3.97 -17.01 0.76
C ALA A 27 -4.21 -16.75 2.27
N GLY A 28 -4.30 -15.48 2.67
CA GLY A 28 -4.62 -15.10 4.05
C GLY A 28 -6.02 -15.56 4.48
N ALA A 29 -7.03 -15.40 3.62
CA ALA A 29 -8.39 -15.87 3.87
C ALA A 29 -8.47 -17.42 3.92
N GLY A 30 -7.64 -18.12 3.15
CA GLY A 30 -7.54 -19.58 3.16
C GLY A 30 -7.14 -20.16 4.51
N LEU A 31 -6.47 -19.40 5.38
CA LEU A 31 -6.10 -19.83 6.73
C LEU A 31 -7.33 -20.14 7.61
N VAL A 32 -8.50 -19.59 7.28
CA VAL A 32 -9.77 -19.86 7.98
C VAL A 32 -10.17 -21.34 7.89
N PHE A 33 -9.72 -22.08 6.88
CA PHE A 33 -9.96 -23.52 6.78
C PHE A 33 -9.19 -24.34 7.84
N PHE A 34 -8.09 -23.79 8.38
CA PHE A 34 -7.29 -24.43 9.42
C PHE A 34 -7.61 -23.91 10.82
N PHE A 35 -7.91 -22.62 10.95
CA PHE A 35 -8.20 -21.97 12.22
C PHE A 35 -9.60 -21.36 12.21
N LYS A 36 -10.55 -22.04 12.86
CA LYS A 36 -11.97 -21.63 12.90
C LYS A 36 -12.26 -20.57 13.97
N GLU A 37 -11.47 -20.54 15.03
CA GLU A 37 -11.52 -19.53 16.10
C GLU A 37 -10.13 -18.94 16.31
N VAL A 38 -10.04 -17.61 16.24
CA VAL A 38 -8.79 -16.86 16.47
C VAL A 38 -8.93 -16.07 17.76
N ASN A 39 -7.90 -16.09 18.60
CA ASN A 39 -7.87 -15.29 19.82
C ASN A 39 -7.98 -13.80 19.46
N ARG A 40 -8.93 -13.10 20.10
CA ARG A 40 -9.19 -11.68 19.83
C ARG A 40 -7.95 -10.78 19.98
N LYS A 41 -7.05 -11.09 20.92
CA LYS A 41 -5.78 -10.35 21.07
C LYS A 41 -4.86 -10.49 19.85
N ILE A 42 -4.85 -11.66 19.23
CA ILE A 42 -4.06 -11.91 18.01
C ILE A 42 -4.70 -11.17 16.84
N LEU A 43 -6.03 -11.24 16.71
CA LEU A 43 -6.77 -10.51 15.68
C LEU A 43 -6.55 -9.00 15.78
N ASP A 44 -6.64 -8.43 16.99
CA ASP A 44 -6.38 -7.00 17.23
C ASP A 44 -4.94 -6.63 16.87
N GLY A 45 -3.98 -7.53 17.15
CA GLY A 45 -2.58 -7.37 16.72
C GLY A 45 -2.41 -7.38 15.20
N MET A 46 -3.08 -8.28 14.49
CA MET A 46 -3.06 -8.35 13.03
C MET A 46 -3.69 -7.11 12.38
N LEU A 47 -4.83 -6.65 12.91
CA LEU A 47 -5.51 -5.43 12.45
C LEU A 47 -4.64 -4.19 12.71
N GLY A 48 -4.00 -4.10 13.88
CA GLY A 48 -3.07 -3.02 14.20
C GLY A 48 -1.85 -3.01 13.30
N PHE A 49 -1.28 -4.18 12.98
CA PHE A 49 -0.17 -4.30 12.03
C PHE A 49 -0.59 -3.84 10.62
N ALA A 50 -1.74 -4.29 10.13
CA ALA A 50 -2.26 -3.88 8.83
C ALA A 50 -2.49 -2.36 8.77
N ALA A 51 -3.09 -1.77 9.81
CA ALA A 51 -3.28 -0.33 9.90
C ALA A 51 -1.93 0.43 9.90
N GLY A 52 -0.93 -0.06 10.65
CA GLY A 52 0.40 0.55 10.69
C GLY A 52 1.12 0.54 9.34
N VAL A 53 1.10 -0.59 8.62
CA VAL A 53 1.69 -0.69 7.26
C VAL A 53 1.01 0.28 6.29
N MET A 54 -0.32 0.41 6.36
CA MET A 54 -1.05 1.33 5.49
C MET A 54 -0.73 2.80 5.78
N ILE A 55 -0.61 3.21 7.05
CA ILE A 55 -0.22 4.58 7.40
C ILE A 55 1.19 4.90 6.89
N ALA A 56 2.15 3.98 7.08
CA ALA A 56 3.51 4.17 6.61
C ALA A 56 3.57 4.29 5.08
N ALA A 57 2.89 3.39 4.36
CA ALA A 57 2.84 3.45 2.91
C ALA A 57 2.25 4.80 2.42
N SER A 58 1.16 5.27 3.05
CA SER A 58 0.57 6.57 2.71
C SER A 58 1.55 7.73 2.92
N PHE A 59 2.31 7.77 4.03
CA PHE A 59 3.23 8.89 4.28
C PHE A 59 4.45 8.87 3.37
N TRP A 60 5.19 7.76 3.31
CA TRP A 60 6.46 7.69 2.58
C TRP A 60 6.29 7.46 1.08
N SER A 61 5.26 6.73 0.65
CA SER A 61 5.09 6.36 -0.76
C SER A 61 4.10 7.24 -1.52
N LEU A 62 3.20 7.95 -0.83
CA LEU A 62 2.20 8.83 -1.47
C LEU A 62 2.36 10.30 -1.07
N LEU A 63 2.31 10.62 0.23
CA LEU A 63 2.28 12.00 0.72
C LEU A 63 3.61 12.73 0.46
N ALA A 64 4.75 12.14 0.85
CA ALA A 64 6.04 12.77 0.64
C ALA A 64 6.35 13.04 -0.85
N PRO A 65 6.16 12.06 -1.77
CA PRO A 65 6.27 12.33 -3.21
C PRO A 65 5.27 13.37 -3.72
N ALA A 66 4.03 13.37 -3.20
CA ALA A 66 3.02 14.33 -3.62
C ALA A 66 3.36 15.77 -3.23
N ILE A 67 3.96 15.99 -2.06
CA ILE A 67 4.45 17.30 -1.60
C ILE A 67 5.60 17.79 -2.50
N GLU A 68 6.53 16.91 -2.85
CA GLU A 68 7.66 17.26 -3.73
C GLU A 68 7.17 17.71 -5.12
N HIS A 69 6.24 16.96 -5.73
CA HIS A 69 5.69 17.30 -7.05
C HIS A 69 4.81 18.56 -7.03
N SER A 70 4.18 18.88 -5.90
CA SER A 70 3.32 20.05 -5.77
C SER A 70 4.09 21.33 -5.44
N GLU A 71 5.21 21.26 -4.73
CA GLU A 71 6.12 22.39 -4.51
C GLU A 71 6.76 22.88 -5.81
N GLU A 72 7.04 21.97 -6.76
CA GLU A 72 7.52 22.32 -8.10
C GLU A 72 6.50 23.14 -8.91
N SER A 73 5.19 22.97 -8.63
CA SER A 73 4.13 23.64 -9.39
C SER A 73 3.63 24.93 -8.73
N ASN A 74 3.57 25.01 -7.40
CA ASN A 74 3.27 26.25 -6.69
C ASN A 74 3.78 26.23 -5.24
N PRO A 75 4.79 27.02 -4.84
CA PRO A 75 5.43 26.92 -3.51
C PRO A 75 4.50 27.18 -2.31
N PHE A 76 3.41 27.95 -2.50
CA PHE A 76 2.53 28.35 -1.39
C PHE A 76 1.29 27.45 -1.25
N LEU A 77 0.82 26.86 -2.36
CA LEU A 77 -0.31 25.93 -2.38
C LEU A 77 0.14 24.46 -2.41
N GLY A 78 1.41 24.22 -2.79
CA GLY A 78 2.00 22.92 -3.03
C GLY A 78 2.02 22.05 -1.80
N GLY A 79 2.59 22.51 -0.68
CA GLY A 79 2.66 21.68 0.53
C GLY A 79 1.33 21.53 1.28
N VAL A 80 0.43 22.51 1.18
CA VAL A 80 -0.77 22.56 2.03
C VAL A 80 -1.90 21.67 1.50
N VAL A 81 -2.11 21.61 0.19
CA VAL A 81 -3.22 20.84 -0.41
C VAL A 81 -3.05 19.32 -0.22
N PRO A 82 -1.87 18.70 -0.48
CA PRO A 82 -1.67 17.27 -0.26
C PRO A 82 -1.80 16.86 1.21
N VAL A 83 -1.39 17.71 2.14
CA VAL A 83 -1.46 17.41 3.59
C VAL A 83 -2.88 17.53 4.15
N LEU A 84 -3.69 18.46 3.63
CA LEU A 84 -5.06 18.65 4.10
C LEU A 84 -6.07 17.68 3.47
N PHE A 85 -5.82 17.21 2.24
CA PHE A 85 -6.75 16.38 1.47
C PHE A 85 -6.26 14.93 1.23
N GLY A 86 -5.01 14.61 1.59
CA GLY A 86 -4.37 13.30 1.42
C GLY A 86 -4.40 12.40 2.65
#